data_AF-K2MT55-F1
#
_entry.id   AF-K2MT55-F1
#
_cell.length_a   1.000
_cell.length_b   1.000
_cell.length_c   1.000
_cell.angle_alpha   90.00
_cell.angle_beta   90.00
_cell.angle_gamma   90.00
#
_symmetry.space_group_name_H-M   'P 1'
#
loop_
_entity.id
_entity.type
_entity.pdbx_description
1 polymer ?
#
loop_
_entity_poly.entity_id
_entity_poly.type
_entity_poly.pdbx_seq_one_letter_code
_entity_poly.pdbx_strand_id
1 'polypeptide(L)'
;ASTLLYSDGNLHLLQRRGNGEGRVTSLSRLTEELSAIKSVLSNWVQKDIFFSSLSMPTACLVAVLSDAANNDTWNDEYLCLNATVMNAKKVKYELQLTGFESRAIRPVDTRGDKVRHVFLSHKCEVVASVTIEEAPSGNTPLLTAMLANTASNLAMERSCSHNKKWEMAFEGTTTTQSGSWERKKEYQVVLMLQGNKASVYIDGQSLGAGRGAVGRREAT
;
A
#
# COMPACT_ATOMS: atom_id res chain seq x y z
N ALA A 1 -30.76 8.23 7.03
CA ALA A 1 -30.69 7.70 5.64
C ALA A 1 -30.27 8.83 4.72
N SER A 2 -29.45 8.54 3.71
CA SER A 2 -28.97 9.55 2.76
C SER A 2 -28.88 8.98 1.35
N THR A 3 -29.09 9.83 0.35
CA THR A 3 -28.99 9.51 -1.07
C THR A 3 -28.20 10.60 -1.78
N LEU A 4 -27.22 10.20 -2.60
CA LEU A 4 -26.47 11.09 -3.48
C LEU A 4 -27.05 11.00 -4.90
N LEU A 5 -27.22 12.13 -5.57
CA LEU A 5 -27.67 12.21 -6.95
C LEU A 5 -26.74 13.13 -7.74
N TYR A 6 -26.16 12.62 -8.82
CA TYR A 6 -25.46 13.44 -9.81
C TYR A 6 -26.38 13.63 -11.03
N SER A 7 -26.74 14.86 -11.33
CA SER A 7 -27.67 15.20 -12.41
C SER A 7 -27.33 16.57 -12.97
N ASP A 8 -27.35 16.71 -14.30
CA ASP A 8 -27.11 17.98 -14.99
C ASP A 8 -25.84 18.71 -14.51
N GLY A 9 -24.74 17.94 -14.40
CA GLY A 9 -23.45 18.48 -13.97
C GLY A 9 -23.32 18.81 -12.48
N ASN A 10 -24.34 18.53 -11.65
CA ASN A 10 -24.40 18.92 -10.24
C ASN A 10 -24.55 17.72 -9.31
N LEU A 11 -23.94 17.80 -8.13
CA LEU A 11 -24.03 16.78 -7.07
C LEU A 11 -24.98 17.27 -5.97
N HIS A 12 -25.92 16.41 -5.59
CA HIS A 12 -26.93 16.69 -4.58
C HIS A 12 -26.94 15.60 -3.51
N LEU A 13 -27.15 16.00 -2.26
CA LEU A 13 -27.33 15.10 -1.13
C LEU A 13 -28.71 15.29 -0.53
N LEU A 14 -29.52 14.25 -0.58
CA LEU A 14 -30.75 14.13 0.19
C LEU A 14 -30.43 13.43 1.50
N GLN A 15 -30.64 14.09 2.64
CA GLN A 15 -30.36 13.53 3.96
C GLN A 15 -31.59 13.61 4.85
N ARG A 16 -31.98 12.46 5.43
CA ARG A 16 -33.02 12.38 6.46
C ARG A 16 -32.38 12.28 7.82
N ARG A 17 -32.64 13.27 8.68
CA ARG A 17 -32.24 13.31 10.09
C ARG A 17 -33.49 13.19 10.96
N GLY A 18 -33.40 12.44 12.06
CA GLY A 18 -34.47 12.41 13.05
C GLY A 18 -33.88 12.48 14.45
N ASN A 19 -34.57 13.17 15.35
CA ASN A 19 -34.44 12.98 16.80
C ASN A 19 -35.77 12.37 17.27
N GLY A 20 -35.85 11.84 18.50
CA GLY A 20 -37.04 11.12 18.99
C GLY A 20 -38.38 11.88 18.90
N GLU A 21 -38.36 13.18 18.56
CA GLU A 21 -39.51 14.08 18.44
C GLU A 21 -39.95 14.33 16.98
N GLY A 22 -39.14 13.97 15.96
CA GLY A 22 -39.50 14.23 14.56
C GLY A 22 -38.46 13.82 13.53
N ARG A 23 -38.82 13.88 12.25
CA ARG A 23 -37.93 13.58 11.11
C ARG A 23 -37.92 14.74 10.11
N VAL A 24 -36.74 15.24 9.78
CA VAL A 24 -36.51 16.30 8.79
C VAL A 24 -35.74 15.72 7.61
N THR A 25 -36.10 16.16 6.42
CA THR A 25 -35.37 15.83 5.18
C THR A 25 -34.76 17.11 4.63
N SER A 26 -33.45 17.13 4.42
CA SER A 26 -32.73 18.24 3.82
C SER A 26 -32.17 17.85 2.46
N LEU A 27 -32.23 18.77 1.51
CA LEU A 27 -31.59 18.66 0.21
C LEU A 27 -30.48 19.72 0.13
N SER A 28 -29.25 19.27 -0.07
CA SER A 28 -28.08 20.16 -0.17
C SER A 28 -27.38 19.97 -1.50
N ARG A 29 -26.89 21.05 -2.09
CA ARG A 29 -26.00 21.02 -3.26
C ARG A 29 -24.56 20.93 -2.77
N LEU A 30 -23.82 19.97 -3.30
CA LEU A 30 -22.44 19.65 -2.91
C LEU A 30 -21.44 20.20 -3.92
N THR A 31 -21.40 21.53 -4.07
CA THR A 31 -20.59 22.18 -5.10
C THR A 31 -19.09 22.02 -4.82
N GLU A 32 -18.67 22.19 -3.57
CA GLU A 32 -17.27 22.08 -3.17
C GLU A 32 -16.78 20.65 -3.27
N GLU A 33 -17.59 19.68 -2.82
CA GLU A 33 -17.27 18.26 -2.91
C GLU A 33 -17.20 17.80 -4.36
N LEU A 34 -18.09 18.27 -5.23
CA LEU A 34 -18.02 17.98 -6.66
C LEU A 34 -16.75 18.56 -7.29
N SER A 35 -16.35 19.77 -6.89
CA SER A 35 -15.09 20.38 -7.35
C SER A 35 -13.88 19.53 -6.90
N ALA A 36 -13.86 19.08 -5.65
CA ALA A 36 -12.83 18.20 -5.13
C ALA A 36 -12.78 16.85 -5.86
N ILE A 37 -13.94 16.22 -6.13
CA ILE A 37 -14.03 14.98 -6.91
C ILE A 37 -13.45 15.18 -8.31
N LYS A 38 -13.83 16.26 -9.00
CA LYS A 38 -13.29 16.56 -10.34
C LYS A 38 -11.77 16.77 -10.31
N SER A 39 -11.26 17.45 -9.28
CA SER A 39 -9.82 17.66 -9.08
C SER A 39 -9.07 16.32 -8.92
N VAL A 40 -9.58 15.42 -8.08
CA VAL A 40 -9.00 14.08 -7.86
C VAL A 40 -9.04 13.25 -9.14
N LEU A 41 -10.19 13.20 -9.83
CA LEU A 41 -10.33 12.46 -11.10
C LEU A 41 -9.41 13.00 -12.19
N SER A 42 -9.26 14.32 -12.29
CA SER A 42 -8.32 14.95 -13.21
C SER A 42 -6.88 14.55 -12.89
N ASN A 43 -6.51 14.49 -11.61
CA ASN A 43 -5.20 14.01 -11.20
C ASN A 43 -4.99 12.53 -11.57
N TRP A 44 -5.97 11.65 -11.35
CA TRP A 44 -5.87 10.23 -11.74
C TRP A 44 -5.58 10.07 -13.22
N VAL A 45 -6.33 10.76 -14.09
CA VAL A 45 -6.10 10.72 -15.55
C VAL A 45 -4.69 11.19 -15.91
N GLN A 46 -4.21 12.28 -15.30
CA GLN A 46 -2.86 12.79 -15.55
C GLN A 46 -1.78 11.80 -15.11
N LYS A 47 -1.95 11.13 -13.96
CA LYS A 47 -1.02 10.12 -13.46
C LYS A 47 -1.04 8.86 -14.30
N ASP A 48 -2.22 8.40 -14.73
CA ASP A 48 -2.34 7.26 -15.65
C ASP A 48 -1.61 7.52 -16.97
N ILE A 49 -1.78 8.71 -17.56
CA ILE A 49 -1.05 9.11 -18.78
C ILE A 49 0.46 9.12 -18.53
N PHE A 50 0.90 9.72 -17.42
CA PHE A 50 2.31 9.79 -17.06
C PHE A 50 2.94 8.39 -16.91
N PHE A 51 2.33 7.51 -16.12
CA PHE A 51 2.86 6.15 -15.91
C PHE A 51 2.77 5.28 -17.17
N SER A 52 1.71 5.43 -17.97
CA SER A 52 1.61 4.75 -19.27
C SER A 52 2.73 5.18 -20.22
N SER A 53 3.14 6.46 -20.20
CA SER A 53 4.29 6.95 -20.99
C SER A 53 5.63 6.32 -20.57
N LEU A 54 5.72 5.81 -19.33
CA LEU A 54 6.85 5.05 -18.81
C LEU A 54 6.68 3.53 -19.00
N SER A 55 5.69 3.09 -19.78
CA SER A 55 5.33 1.68 -19.97
C SER A 55 4.94 0.93 -18.69
N MET A 56 4.50 1.67 -17.66
CA MET A 56 3.98 1.05 -16.44
C MET A 56 2.50 0.69 -16.61
N PRO A 57 2.09 -0.53 -16.24
CA PRO A 57 0.68 -0.91 -16.24
C PRO A 57 -0.12 -0.05 -15.24
N THR A 58 -1.16 0.62 -15.73
CA THR A 58 -2.06 1.46 -14.90
C THR A 58 -3.39 0.76 -14.60
N ALA A 59 -3.72 -0.30 -15.33
CA ALA A 59 -4.89 -1.12 -15.04
C ALA A 59 -4.78 -1.72 -13.62
N CYS A 60 -5.78 -1.44 -12.79
CA CYS A 60 -5.83 -1.85 -11.38
C CYS A 60 -4.71 -1.27 -10.49
N LEU A 61 -3.98 -0.25 -10.94
CA LEU A 61 -3.00 0.45 -10.11
C LEU A 61 -3.73 1.32 -9.08
N VAL A 62 -3.60 0.96 -7.80
CA VAL A 62 -4.34 1.62 -6.71
C VAL A 62 -3.56 2.78 -6.09
N ALA A 63 -2.24 2.74 -6.20
CA ALA A 63 -1.35 3.65 -5.49
C ALA A 63 0.05 3.67 -6.09
N VAL A 64 0.70 4.84 -6.04
CA VAL A 64 2.14 4.97 -6.29
C VAL A 64 2.73 5.91 -5.26
N LEU A 65 3.86 5.52 -4.67
CA LEU A 65 4.65 6.34 -3.77
C LEU A 65 5.96 6.68 -4.49
N SER A 66 6.19 7.96 -4.81
CA SER A 66 7.34 8.37 -5.61
C SER A 66 8.07 9.60 -5.04
N ASP A 67 8.27 10.68 -5.80
CA ASP A 67 8.99 11.87 -5.35
C ASP A 67 8.23 12.69 -4.30
N ALA A 68 6.90 12.61 -4.28
CA ALA A 68 6.10 13.40 -3.37
C ALA A 68 6.18 12.86 -1.92
N ALA A 69 7.23 13.22 -1.19
CA ALA A 69 7.40 12.91 0.23
C ALA A 69 7.81 14.15 1.05
N ASN A 70 7.61 14.09 2.35
CA ASN A 70 8.13 15.01 3.37
C ASN A 70 8.69 14.19 4.57
N ASN A 71 8.94 14.82 5.72
CA ASN A 71 9.59 14.16 6.86
C ASN A 71 8.75 13.04 7.52
N ASP A 72 7.41 13.11 7.44
CA ASP A 72 6.50 12.20 8.16
C ASP A 72 5.50 11.48 7.24
N THR A 73 5.50 11.82 5.95
CA THR A 73 4.50 11.40 4.98
C THR A 73 5.14 11.11 3.63
N TRP A 74 4.81 9.96 3.05
CA TRP A 74 5.04 9.65 1.64
C TRP A 74 3.71 9.70 0.92
N ASN A 75 3.54 10.69 0.05
CA ASN A 75 2.27 10.97 -0.60
C ASN A 75 1.97 9.93 -1.67
N ASP A 76 0.70 9.55 -1.72
CA ASP A 76 0.14 8.79 -2.82
C ASP A 76 -0.07 9.70 -4.03
N GLU A 77 0.52 9.35 -5.16
CA GLU A 77 0.35 10.09 -6.42
C GLU A 77 -1.11 10.13 -6.87
N TYR A 78 -1.94 9.16 -6.45
CA TYR A 78 -3.39 9.13 -6.70
C TYR A 78 -4.21 9.83 -5.60
N LEU A 79 -3.57 10.42 -4.58
CA LEU A 79 -4.22 11.22 -3.52
C LEU A 79 -5.24 10.44 -2.66
N CYS A 80 -5.20 9.11 -2.68
CA CYS A 80 -6.16 8.28 -1.96
C CYS A 80 -5.75 8.08 -0.50
N LEU A 81 -4.51 7.63 -0.28
CA LEU A 81 -4.02 7.26 1.05
C LEU A 81 -2.49 7.33 1.14
N ASN A 82 -1.97 8.31 1.87
CA ASN A 82 -0.53 8.46 2.05
C ASN A 82 0.04 7.37 2.98
N ALA A 83 1.34 7.10 2.87
CA ALA A 83 2.07 6.30 3.84
C ALA A 83 2.66 7.21 4.94
N THR A 84 2.72 6.69 6.16
CA THR A 84 3.39 7.34 7.29
C THR A 84 4.86 6.97 7.27
N VAL A 85 5.73 7.96 7.41
CA VAL A 85 7.18 7.82 7.37
C VAL A 85 7.76 8.11 8.75
N MET A 86 8.73 7.30 9.16
CA MET A 86 9.46 7.45 10.41
C MET A 86 10.96 7.45 10.13
N ASN A 87 11.67 8.43 10.71
CA ASN A 87 13.14 8.52 10.69
C ASN A 87 13.75 8.36 9.30
N ALA A 88 13.16 8.99 8.28
CA ALA A 88 13.64 8.91 6.90
C ALA A 88 14.08 10.27 6.37
N LYS A 89 14.98 10.24 5.39
CA LYS A 89 15.42 11.41 4.65
C LYS A 89 14.93 11.32 3.22
N LYS A 90 14.20 12.35 2.77
CA LYS A 90 13.84 12.48 1.36
C LYS A 90 15.08 12.74 0.51
N VAL A 91 15.22 11.96 -0.56
CA VAL A 91 16.12 12.21 -1.68
C VAL A 91 15.27 12.28 -2.96
N LYS A 92 15.81 12.77 -4.06
CA LYS A 92 15.05 12.92 -5.31
C LYS A 92 14.55 11.55 -5.77
N TYR A 93 13.23 11.39 -5.92
CA TYR A 93 12.53 10.14 -6.25
C TYR A 93 12.68 8.98 -5.24
N GLU A 94 13.34 9.21 -4.10
CA GLU A 94 13.73 8.14 -3.18
C GLU A 94 13.53 8.54 -1.72
N LEU A 95 13.33 7.53 -0.87
CA LEU A 95 13.27 7.69 0.56
C LEU A 95 14.41 6.91 1.22
N GLN A 96 15.38 7.61 1.80
CA GLN A 96 16.50 6.99 2.49
C GLN A 96 16.14 6.67 3.95
N LEU A 97 16.28 5.39 4.32
CA LEU A 97 16.03 4.86 5.66
C LEU A 97 17.37 4.54 6.33
N THR A 98 17.92 5.47 7.11
CA THR A 98 19.31 5.40 7.61
C THR A 98 19.43 5.27 9.14
N GLY A 99 18.36 4.94 9.86
CA GLY A 99 18.32 4.93 11.32
C GLY A 99 17.57 3.76 11.95
N PHE A 100 17.70 3.64 13.27
CA PHE A 100 16.91 2.69 14.04
C PHE A 100 15.42 3.01 13.89
N GLU A 101 14.61 1.97 13.67
CA GLU A 101 13.17 2.06 13.43
C GLU A 101 12.74 2.85 12.18
N SER A 102 13.66 3.26 11.31
CA SER A 102 13.34 3.92 10.04
C SER A 102 12.46 3.03 9.16
N ARG A 103 11.28 3.53 8.79
CA ARG A 103 10.32 2.78 7.95
C ARG A 103 9.29 3.70 7.30
N ALA A 104 8.69 3.23 6.22
CA ALA A 104 7.46 3.78 5.67
C ALA A 104 6.35 2.73 5.81
N ILE A 105 5.21 3.11 6.38
CA ILE A 105 4.08 2.23 6.64
C ILE A 105 2.88 2.74 5.85
N ARG A 106 2.36 1.90 4.95
CA ARG A 106 1.11 2.16 4.25
C ARG A 106 0.02 1.21 4.75
N PRO A 107 -1.10 1.73 5.28
CA PRO A 107 -2.22 0.88 5.66
C PRO A 107 -2.91 0.31 4.40
N VAL A 108 -3.07 -1.02 4.37
CA VAL A 108 -3.74 -1.75 3.28
C VAL A 108 -5.20 -2.04 3.64
N ASP A 109 -5.45 -2.50 4.87
CA ASP A 109 -6.78 -2.73 5.41
C ASP A 109 -6.77 -2.32 6.89
N THR A 110 -7.56 -1.31 7.24
CA THR A 110 -7.69 -0.83 8.62
C THR A 110 -9.07 -1.21 9.12
N ARG A 111 -9.15 -1.97 10.23
CA ARG A 111 -10.42 -2.41 10.85
C ARG A 111 -11.29 -1.27 11.42
N GLY A 112 -11.05 -0.01 11.07
CA GLY A 112 -11.81 1.15 11.53
C GLY A 112 -12.90 1.59 10.54
N ASP A 113 -13.69 2.59 10.91
CA ASP A 113 -14.89 3.08 10.19
C ASP A 113 -14.63 3.68 8.79
N LYS A 114 -13.40 3.63 8.28
CA LYS A 114 -13.00 4.18 6.97
C LYS A 114 -12.17 3.17 6.19
N VAL A 115 -12.74 2.01 5.94
CA VAL A 115 -12.12 0.96 5.13
C VAL A 115 -12.11 1.40 3.67
N ARG A 116 -10.95 1.83 3.15
CA ARG A 116 -10.84 2.32 1.76
C ARG A 116 -10.44 1.25 0.75
N HIS A 117 -9.94 0.09 1.19
CA HIS A 117 -9.32 -0.89 0.29
C HIS A 117 -9.60 -2.37 0.63
N VAL A 118 -10.86 -2.70 0.97
CA VAL A 118 -11.32 -4.09 1.26
C VAL A 118 -10.83 -5.11 0.20
N PHE A 119 -10.68 -4.69 -1.05
CA PHE A 119 -10.26 -5.54 -2.18
C PHE A 119 -8.80 -6.03 -2.12
N LEU A 120 -7.91 -5.31 -1.43
CA LEU A 120 -6.50 -5.70 -1.33
C LEU A 120 -6.28 -6.96 -0.46
N SER A 121 -7.32 -7.43 0.23
CA SER A 121 -7.29 -8.66 1.02
C SER A 121 -7.31 -9.95 0.19
N HIS A 122 -7.57 -9.89 -1.12
CA HIS A 122 -7.76 -11.09 -1.96
C HIS A 122 -6.60 -11.32 -2.94
N LYS A 123 -6.19 -10.27 -3.66
CA LYS A 123 -5.03 -10.28 -4.53
C LYS A 123 -4.39 -8.89 -4.53
N CYS A 124 -3.10 -8.82 -4.24
CA CYS A 124 -2.35 -7.57 -4.23
C CYS A 124 -0.92 -7.83 -4.69
N GLU A 125 -0.38 -6.91 -5.46
CA GLU A 125 1.02 -6.88 -5.85
C GLU A 125 1.62 -5.55 -5.41
N VAL A 126 2.73 -5.62 -4.68
CA VAL A 126 3.50 -4.46 -4.25
C VAL A 126 4.87 -4.55 -4.89
N VAL A 127 5.24 -3.52 -5.63
CA VAL A 127 6.54 -3.41 -6.32
C VAL A 127 7.32 -2.26 -5.69
N ALA A 128 8.58 -2.50 -5.36
CA ALA A 128 9.49 -1.48 -4.85
C ALA A 128 10.88 -1.63 -5.48
N SER A 129 11.48 -0.50 -5.86
CA SER A 129 12.91 -0.42 -6.14
C SER A 129 13.65 -0.15 -4.83
N VAL A 130 14.65 -0.96 -4.52
CA VAL A 130 15.40 -0.90 -3.26
C VAL A 130 16.89 -0.91 -3.55
N THR A 131 17.62 0.05 -2.99
CA THR A 131 19.08 0.11 -3.03
C THR A 131 19.64 -0.06 -1.62
N ILE A 132 20.52 -1.04 -1.44
CA ILE A 132 21.18 -1.28 -0.15
C ILE A 132 22.44 -0.42 -0.09
N GLU A 133 22.34 0.72 0.59
CA GLU A 133 23.44 1.68 0.69
C GLU A 133 24.58 1.20 1.56
N GLU A 134 24.31 0.46 2.64
CA GLU A 134 25.31 -0.05 3.58
C GLU A 134 24.99 -1.49 3.96
N ALA A 135 26.01 -2.26 4.35
CA ALA A 135 25.77 -3.61 4.84
C ALA A 135 25.07 -3.55 6.20
N PRO A 136 23.95 -4.27 6.38
CA PRO A 136 23.26 -4.27 7.66
C PRO A 136 24.12 -4.99 8.71
N SER A 137 24.03 -4.55 9.96
CA SER A 137 24.71 -5.20 11.09
C SER A 137 24.04 -6.51 11.52
N GLY A 138 22.81 -6.74 11.07
CA GLY A 138 22.02 -7.95 11.30
C GLY A 138 21.08 -8.21 10.13
N ASN A 139 20.02 -8.97 10.35
CA ASN A 139 18.96 -9.13 9.35
C ASN A 139 18.10 -7.87 9.35
N THR A 140 17.95 -7.22 8.19
CA THR A 140 17.18 -5.99 8.06
C THR A 140 16.03 -6.16 7.08
N PRO A 141 14.76 -5.94 7.49
CA PRO A 141 13.61 -5.97 6.58
C PRO A 141 13.72 -4.86 5.53
N LEU A 142 13.50 -5.21 4.27
CA LEU A 142 13.38 -4.27 3.15
C LEU A 142 11.92 -4.01 2.81
N LEU A 143 11.13 -5.07 2.71
CA LEU A 143 9.70 -5.00 2.43
C LEU A 143 8.97 -6.03 3.27
N THR A 144 7.96 -5.58 3.99
CA THR A 144 7.15 -6.42 4.87
C THR A 144 5.68 -6.20 4.57
N ALA A 145 4.95 -7.28 4.34
CA ALA A 145 3.50 -7.29 4.32
C ALA A 145 2.99 -8.01 5.57
N MET A 146 2.14 -7.33 6.35
CA MET A 146 1.54 -7.87 7.55
C MET A 146 0.03 -7.94 7.39
N LEU A 147 -0.53 -9.12 7.62
CA LEU A 147 -1.96 -9.29 7.80
C LEU A 147 -2.26 -9.40 9.31
N ALA A 148 -2.90 -8.37 9.85
CA ALA A 148 -3.36 -8.36 11.23
C ALA A 148 -4.64 -9.21 11.37
N ASN A 149 -4.48 -10.49 11.69
CA ASN A 149 -5.59 -11.36 12.06
C ASN A 149 -5.59 -11.63 13.58
N THR A 150 -6.74 -12.00 14.15
CA THR A 150 -6.94 -12.16 15.61
C THR A 150 -6.35 -13.45 16.19
N ALA A 151 -5.76 -14.32 15.37
CA ALA A 151 -5.26 -15.64 15.76
C ALA A 151 -3.76 -15.86 15.45
N SER A 152 -3.20 -15.14 14.47
CA SER A 152 -1.80 -15.15 14.06
C SER A 152 -1.48 -13.94 13.16
N ASN A 153 -0.40 -13.21 13.42
CA ASN A 153 0.06 -12.21 12.46
C ASN A 153 0.74 -12.93 11.29
N LEU A 154 0.09 -12.99 10.13
CA LEU A 154 0.75 -13.45 8.91
C LEU A 154 1.66 -12.31 8.45
N ALA A 155 2.93 -12.38 8.84
CA ALA A 155 3.97 -11.49 8.35
C ALA A 155 4.77 -12.22 7.26
N MET A 156 4.82 -11.63 6.08
CA MET A 156 5.80 -11.98 5.07
C MET A 156 6.81 -10.86 4.98
N GLU A 157 8.07 -11.21 5.17
CA GLU A 157 9.17 -10.26 5.21
C GLU A 157 10.26 -10.69 4.26
N ARG A 158 10.74 -9.73 3.48
CA ARG A 158 11.98 -9.85 2.74
C ARG A 158 13.05 -9.05 3.44
N SER A 159 14.15 -9.72 3.81
CA SER A 159 15.26 -9.10 4.51
C SER A 159 16.60 -9.37 3.82
N CYS A 160 17.55 -8.46 4.04
CA CYS A 160 18.94 -8.62 3.66
C CYS A 160 19.77 -8.93 4.91
N SER A 161 20.65 -9.93 4.85
CA SER A 161 21.53 -10.28 5.96
C SER A 161 22.94 -9.74 5.75
N HIS A 162 23.69 -9.57 6.85
CA HIS A 162 25.09 -9.14 6.86
C HIS A 162 26.00 -10.05 5.99
N ASN A 163 25.61 -11.32 5.80
CA ASN A 163 26.32 -12.30 4.99
C ASN A 163 26.11 -12.15 3.48
N LYS A 164 25.58 -11.00 3.03
CA LYS A 164 25.26 -10.71 1.62
C LYS A 164 24.28 -11.70 1.00
N LYS A 165 23.39 -12.29 1.81
CA LYS A 165 22.36 -13.24 1.35
C LYS A 165 20.97 -12.66 1.54
N TRP A 166 20.07 -13.11 0.68
CA TRP A 166 18.64 -12.84 0.81
C TRP A 166 18.00 -13.79 1.80
N GLU A 167 17.17 -13.25 2.68
CA GLU A 167 16.38 -14.03 3.62
C GLU A 167 14.89 -13.75 3.42
N MET A 168 14.07 -14.77 3.66
CA MET A 168 12.62 -14.67 3.62
C MET A 168 12.10 -15.19 4.94
N ALA A 169 11.30 -14.39 5.63
CA ALA A 169 10.52 -14.87 6.77
C ALA A 169 9.05 -14.97 6.39
N PHE A 170 8.42 -16.08 6.75
CA PHE A 170 6.98 -16.32 6.60
C PHE A 170 6.45 -16.98 7.87
N GLU A 171 5.45 -16.38 8.52
CA GLU A 171 4.88 -16.88 9.79
C GLU A 171 5.94 -17.15 10.87
N GLY A 172 6.97 -16.30 10.95
CA GLY A 172 8.06 -16.46 11.92
C GLY A 172 9.09 -17.56 11.56
N THR A 173 8.91 -18.27 10.44
CA THR A 173 9.92 -19.20 9.91
C THR A 173 10.80 -18.48 8.90
N THR A 174 12.09 -18.35 9.20
CA THR A 174 13.08 -17.74 8.30
C THR A 174 13.75 -18.81 7.45
N THR A 175 13.73 -18.63 6.14
CA THR A 175 14.45 -19.47 5.18
C THR A 175 15.50 -18.63 4.47
N THR A 176 16.76 -19.04 4.55
CA THR A 176 17.84 -18.46 3.74
C THR A 176 17.70 -18.95 2.30
N GLN A 177 17.61 -18.02 1.34
CA GLN A 177 17.42 -18.37 -0.06
C GLN A 177 18.75 -18.30 -0.83
N SER A 178 18.80 -19.01 -1.96
CA SER A 178 19.93 -18.97 -2.88
C SER A 178 19.97 -17.62 -3.60
N GLY A 179 21.00 -16.82 -3.38
CA GLY A 179 21.19 -15.55 -4.07
C GLY A 179 21.89 -14.55 -3.15
N SER A 180 22.79 -13.75 -3.73
CA SER A 180 23.49 -12.70 -3.01
C SER A 180 22.98 -11.32 -3.37
N TRP A 181 23.15 -10.39 -2.44
CA TRP A 181 22.94 -8.96 -2.69
C TRP A 181 24.28 -8.22 -2.70
N GLU A 182 24.30 -7.08 -3.40
CA GLU A 182 25.44 -6.21 -3.61
C GLU A 182 25.10 -4.79 -3.14
N ARG A 183 26.09 -4.14 -2.54
CA ARG A 183 25.94 -2.76 -2.06
C ARG A 183 25.81 -1.81 -3.25
N LYS A 184 24.95 -0.79 -3.13
CA LYS A 184 24.70 0.23 -4.17
C LYS A 184 24.17 -0.32 -5.50
N LYS A 185 23.66 -1.55 -5.48
CA LYS A 185 22.90 -2.11 -6.60
C LYS A 185 21.42 -1.92 -6.31
N GLU A 186 20.70 -1.43 -7.30
CA GLU A 186 19.25 -1.36 -7.28
C GLU A 186 18.67 -2.74 -7.54
N TYR A 187 17.64 -3.10 -6.77
CA TYR A 187 16.89 -4.33 -6.88
C TYR A 187 15.41 -4.02 -6.98
N GLN A 188 14.70 -4.69 -7.89
CA GLN A 188 13.25 -4.67 -7.91
C GLN A 188 12.72 -5.80 -7.03
N VAL A 189 12.06 -5.45 -5.94
CA VAL A 189 11.40 -6.39 -5.03
C VAL A 189 9.90 -6.38 -5.30
N VAL A 190 9.35 -7.54 -5.63
CA VAL A 190 7.90 -7.72 -5.84
C VAL A 190 7.37 -8.64 -4.76
N LEU A 191 6.33 -8.21 -4.06
CA LEU A 191 5.56 -9.02 -3.12
C LEU A 191 4.16 -9.24 -3.68
N MET A 192 3.83 -10.50 -3.93
CA MET A 192 2.51 -10.91 -4.40
C MET A 192 1.75 -11.65 -3.30
N LEU A 193 0.53 -11.19 -3.03
CA LEU A 193 -0.44 -11.84 -2.16
C LEU A 193 -1.58 -12.38 -3.03
N GLN A 194 -1.89 -13.66 -2.90
CA GLN A 194 -2.99 -14.32 -3.61
C GLN A 194 -3.72 -15.27 -2.67
N GLY A 195 -4.86 -14.82 -2.15
CA GLY A 195 -5.62 -15.54 -1.12
C GLY A 195 -4.76 -15.76 0.12
N ASN A 196 -4.43 -17.02 0.39
CA ASN A 196 -3.57 -17.44 1.52
C ASN A 196 -2.11 -17.67 1.14
N LYS A 197 -1.75 -17.40 -0.12
CA LYS A 197 -0.39 -17.59 -0.62
C LYS A 197 0.29 -16.24 -0.74
N ALA A 198 1.57 -16.23 -0.38
CA ALA A 198 2.42 -15.07 -0.52
C ALA A 198 3.74 -15.50 -1.18
N SER A 199 4.25 -14.67 -2.08
CA SER A 199 5.46 -14.93 -2.85
C SER A 199 6.24 -13.65 -3.06
N VAL A 200 7.57 -13.75 -3.04
CA VAL A 200 8.47 -12.60 -3.27
C VAL A 200 9.42 -12.91 -4.42
N TYR A 201 9.64 -11.90 -5.25
CA TYR A 201 10.54 -11.94 -6.39
C TYR A 201 11.57 -10.83 -6.27
N ILE A 202 12.79 -11.10 -6.74
CA ILE A 202 13.84 -10.10 -6.88
C ILE A 202 14.27 -10.12 -8.34
N ASP A 203 14.22 -8.96 -9.01
CA ASP A 203 14.57 -8.79 -10.43
C ASP A 203 13.89 -9.84 -11.33
N GLY A 204 12.61 -10.12 -11.06
CA GLY A 204 11.80 -11.11 -11.77
C GLY A 204 12.10 -12.58 -11.43
N GLN A 205 13.10 -12.89 -10.61
CA GLN A 205 13.41 -14.26 -10.20
C GLN A 205 12.61 -14.65 -8.95
N SER A 206 11.91 -15.79 -9.03
CA SER A 206 11.25 -16.40 -7.87
C SER A 206 12.31 -17.03 -6.97
N LEU A 207 12.35 -16.63 -5.72
CA LEU A 207 13.34 -17.16 -4.78
C LEU A 207 12.71 -18.11 -3.74
N GLY A 208 11.38 -18.30 -3.77
CA GLY A 208 10.65 -19.31 -3.01
C GLY A 208 9.20 -18.89 -2.71
N ALA A 209 8.30 -19.86 -2.56
CA ALA A 209 6.89 -19.64 -2.19
C ALA A 209 6.62 -20.14 -0.77
N GLY A 210 6.03 -19.31 0.09
CA GLY A 210 5.49 -19.73 1.38
C GLY A 210 4.07 -20.29 1.19
N ARG A 211 3.79 -21.50 1.70
CA ARG A 211 2.41 -22.02 1.82
C ARG A 211 1.93 -21.79 3.25
N GLY A 212 0.95 -20.90 3.43
CA GLY A 212 0.16 -20.79 4.66
C GLY A 212 -1.27 -21.27 4.44
N ALA A 213 -1.81 -22.05 5.37
CA ALA A 213 -3.21 -22.47 5.36
C ALA A 213 -4.06 -21.45 6.13
N VAL A 214 -4.68 -20.49 5.44
CA VAL A 214 -5.72 -19.65 6.04
C VAL A 214 -6.97 -20.51 6.27
N GLY A 215 -7.30 -20.76 7.54
CA GLY A 215 -8.61 -21.26 7.93
C GLY A 215 -9.67 -20.22 7.58
N ARG A 216 -10.57 -20.58 6.65
CA ARG A 216 -11.77 -19.78 6.33
C ARG A 216 -12.70 -19.72 7.54
N ARG A 217 -13.31 -18.55 7.75
CA ARG A 217 -14.73 -18.51 8.14
C ARG A 217 -15.44 -17.61 7.15
N GLU A 218 -16.38 -18.21 6.43
CA GLU A 218 -17.38 -17.49 5.64
C GLU A 218 -18.26 -16.72 6.64
N ALA A 219 -18.45 -15.43 6.38
CA ALA A 219 -19.47 -14.67 7.07
C ALA A 219 -20.82 -15.00 6.41
N THR A 220 -21.62 -15.84 7.07
CA THR A 220 -23.08 -15.88 6.89
C THR A 220 -23.72 -14.59 7.37
#